data_AF-A0A2H0P9J0-F1
#
_entry.id   AF-A0A2H0P9J0-F1
#
_cell.length_a   1.000
_cell.length_b   1.000
_cell.length_c   1.000
_cell.angle_alpha   90.00
_cell.angle_beta   90.00
_cell.angle_gamma   90.00
#
_symmetry.space_group_name_H-M   'P 1'
#
loop_
_entity.id
_entity.type
_entity.pdbx_description
1 polymer ?
#
loop_
_entity_poly.entity_id
_entity_poly.type
_entity_poly.pdbx_seq_one_letter_code
_entity_poly.pdbx_strand_id
1 'polypeptide(L)'
;GYGGYPNNNVAGGLVNSLTKVAEGYSKSELHEKIKTGAIPIPTDSSKPAPMLQMPKWGEQLSASEIDALVAYLFTLGPKGGKPSADDF
;
A
#
# COMPACT_ATOMS: atom_id res chain seq x y z
N GLY A 1 7.99 -2.96 -3.70
CA GLY A 1 7.51 -3.51 -4.99
C GLY A 1 7.78 -2.53 -6.11
N TYR A 2 8.47 -2.94 -7.17
CA TYR A 2 8.69 -2.16 -8.39
C TYR A 2 7.46 -2.24 -9.30
N GLY A 3 7.00 -1.10 -9.80
CA GLY A 3 5.72 -0.93 -10.52
C GLY A 3 4.78 -0.03 -9.72
N GLY A 4 4.34 1.07 -10.34
CA GLY A 4 3.57 2.11 -9.65
C GLY A 4 3.06 3.21 -10.57
N TYR A 5 2.07 3.97 -10.09
CA TYR A 5 1.57 5.15 -10.78
C TYR A 5 2.45 6.37 -10.46
N PRO A 6 2.78 7.26 -11.42
CA PRO A 6 3.66 8.39 -11.18
C PRO A 6 3.15 9.32 -10.08
N ASN A 7 4.03 9.70 -9.16
CA ASN A 7 3.79 10.71 -8.12
C ASN A 7 5.03 11.60 -8.02
N ASN A 8 4.87 12.92 -8.19
CA ASN A 8 6.00 13.85 -8.14
C ASN A 8 6.54 13.98 -6.72
N ASN A 9 7.83 14.32 -6.62
CA ASN A 9 8.47 14.70 -5.35
C ASN A 9 8.35 13.65 -4.23
N VAL A 10 8.26 12.36 -4.56
CA VAL A 10 8.31 11.25 -3.59
C VAL A 10 9.49 10.35 -3.88
N ALA A 11 9.94 9.60 -2.87
CA ALA A 11 11.00 8.62 -3.04
C ALA A 11 10.62 7.60 -4.14
N GLY A 12 11.47 7.50 -5.18
CA GLY A 12 11.22 6.64 -6.34
C GLY A 12 10.18 7.18 -7.34
N GLY A 13 9.53 8.32 -7.07
CA GLY A 13 8.62 9.00 -8.01
C GLY A 13 7.34 8.24 -8.35
N LEU A 14 6.97 7.22 -7.57
CA LEU A 14 5.89 6.29 -7.87
C LEU A 14 5.05 5.99 -6.62
N VAL A 15 3.77 5.68 -6.81
CA VAL A 15 2.92 5.02 -5.82
C VAL A 15 3.17 3.52 -5.89
N ASN A 16 3.58 2.90 -4.79
CA ASN A 16 3.93 1.48 -4.73
C ASN A 16 2.75 0.56 -5.10
N SER A 17 3.03 -0.56 -5.79
CA SER A 17 2.04 -1.61 -6.05
C SER A 17 1.48 -2.24 -4.78
N LEU A 18 0.17 -2.53 -4.80
CA LEU A 18 -0.55 -3.24 -3.74
C LEU A 18 -0.23 -4.75 -3.68
N THR A 19 0.32 -5.33 -4.75
CA THR A 19 0.57 -6.79 -4.87
C THR A 19 1.79 -7.29 -4.09
N LYS A 20 2.52 -6.38 -3.44
CA LYS A 20 3.72 -6.69 -2.64
C LYS A 20 3.65 -6.06 -1.25
N VAL A 21 2.44 -5.72 -0.81
CA VAL A 21 2.23 -5.09 0.49
C VAL A 21 2.60 -6.03 1.64
N ALA A 22 2.33 -7.33 1.48
CA ALA A 22 2.71 -8.36 2.45
C ALA A 22 4.23 -8.50 2.67
N GLU A 23 5.06 -8.05 1.72
CA GLU A 23 6.53 -8.09 1.85
C GLU A 23 7.09 -6.93 2.69
N GLY A 24 6.32 -5.84 2.85
CA GLY A 24 6.82 -4.58 3.40
C GLY A 24 6.05 -4.01 4.59
N TYR A 25 4.94 -4.63 4.98
CA TYR A 25 4.11 -4.20 6.10
C TYR A 25 3.62 -5.40 6.91
N SER A 26 3.52 -5.25 8.23
CA SER A 26 2.67 -6.12 9.03
C SER A 26 1.18 -5.74 8.85
N LYS A 27 0.28 -6.66 9.22
CA LYS A 27 -1.17 -6.42 9.13
C LYS A 27 -1.62 -5.20 9.94
N SER A 28 -1.07 -5.03 11.15
CA SER A 28 -1.40 -3.91 12.04
C SER A 28 -0.90 -2.58 11.49
N GLU A 29 0.33 -2.53 10.98
CA GLU A 29 0.89 -1.32 10.35
C GLU A 29 0.09 -0.90 9.12
N LEU A 30 -0.30 -1.88 8.28
CA LEU A 30 -1.11 -1.60 7.11
C LEU A 30 -2.51 -1.11 7.49
N HIS A 31 -3.15 -1.75 8.48
CA HIS A 31 -4.44 -1.34 9.00
C HIS A 31 -4.40 0.12 9.47
N GLU A 32 -3.43 0.48 10.31
CA GLU A 32 -3.28 1.84 10.83
C GLU A 32 -3.00 2.85 9.70
N LYS A 33 -2.17 2.47 8.73
CA LYS A 33 -1.87 3.31 7.56
C LYS A 33 -3.10 3.54 6.67
N ILE A 34 -3.94 2.53 6.46
CA ILE A 34 -5.20 2.69 5.73
C ILE A 34 -6.16 3.60 6.50
N LYS A 35 -6.27 3.37 7.82
CA LYS A 35 -7.15 4.14 8.70
C LYS A 35 -6.79 5.62 8.73
N THR A 36 -5.51 5.94 8.92
CA THR A 36 -5.01 7.31 9.11
C THR A 36 -4.59 8.01 7.82
N GLY A 37 -4.56 7.28 6.71
CA GLY A 37 -4.01 7.76 5.45
C GLY A 37 -2.48 7.86 5.49
N ALA A 38 -1.91 8.35 4.39
CA ALA A 38 -0.47 8.57 4.29
C ALA A 38 -0.17 9.75 3.36
N ILE A 39 0.57 10.71 3.90
CA ILE A 39 1.13 11.83 3.14
C ILE A 39 2.57 11.46 2.80
N PRO A 40 2.95 11.31 1.53
CA PRO A 40 4.32 11.01 1.16
C PRO A 40 5.27 12.14 1.59
N ILE A 41 6.46 11.77 2.06
CA ILE A 41 7.49 12.73 2.44
C ILE A 41 8.11 13.33 1.16
N PRO A 42 8.11 14.65 1.00
CA PRO A 42 8.76 15.32 -0.13
C PRO A 42 10.26 15.02 -0.19
N THR A 43 10.78 14.70 -1.38
CA THR A 43 12.23 14.51 -1.59
C THR A 43 13.00 15.84 -1.72
N ASP A 44 12.33 16.89 -2.17
CA ASP A 44 12.89 18.21 -2.45
C ASP A 44 11.90 19.27 -1.97
N SER A 45 12.35 20.12 -1.04
CA SER A 45 11.54 21.19 -0.45
C SER A 45 11.26 22.35 -1.41
N SER A 46 12.01 22.46 -2.51
CA SER A 46 11.83 23.50 -3.53
C SER A 46 10.84 23.10 -4.63
N LYS A 47 10.40 21.83 -4.65
CA LYS A 47 9.42 21.34 -5.62
C LYS A 47 8.00 21.36 -5.05
N PRO A 48 6.97 21.41 -5.91
CA PRO A 48 5.59 21.24 -5.47
C PRO A 48 5.41 19.95 -4.65
N ALA A 49 4.47 19.98 -3.70
CA ALA A 49 4.13 18.83 -2.88
C ALA A 49 3.71 17.61 -3.74
N PRO A 50 3.79 16.38 -3.19
CA PRO A 50 3.29 15.19 -3.86
C PRO A 50 1.84 15.35 -4.30
N MET A 51 1.60 15.08 -5.58
CA MET A 51 0.29 15.18 -6.24
C MET A 51 -0.69 14.18 -5.69
N LEU A 52 -0.21 12.98 -5.33
CA LEU A 52 -1.03 11.91 -4.78
C LEU A 52 -0.69 11.67 -3.32
N GLN A 53 -1.74 11.55 -2.53
CA GLN A 53 -1.70 11.21 -1.12
C GLN A 53 -2.75 10.12 -0.87
N MET A 54 -2.51 9.30 0.16
CA MET A 54 -3.48 8.29 0.57
C MET A 54 -4.46 8.93 1.56
N PRO A 55 -5.76 9.02 1.22
CA PRO A 55 -6.75 9.61 2.10
C PRO A 55 -6.97 8.77 3.37
N LYS A 56 -7.61 9.37 4.37
CA LYS A 56 -7.97 8.73 5.62
C LYS A 56 -9.18 7.82 5.43
N TRP A 57 -8.96 6.57 5.03
CA TRP A 57 -10.08 5.65 4.77
C TRP A 57 -10.86 5.30 6.05
N GLY A 58 -10.32 5.55 7.24
CA GLY A 58 -11.05 5.39 8.50
C GLY A 58 -12.25 6.33 8.68
N GLU A 59 -12.39 7.36 7.84
CA GLU A 59 -13.59 8.22 7.82
C GLU A 59 -14.70 7.65 6.91
N GLN A 60 -14.36 6.68 6.06
CA GLN A 60 -15.27 6.09 5.06
C GLN A 60 -15.54 4.60 5.29
N LEU A 61 -14.59 3.89 5.88
CA LEU A 61 -14.66 2.46 6.18
C LEU A 61 -14.64 2.25 7.69
N SER A 62 -15.47 1.31 8.14
CA SER A 62 -15.40 0.79 9.50
C SER A 62 -14.11 0.00 9.75
N ALA A 63 -13.75 -0.21 11.02
CA ALA A 63 -12.58 -1.02 11.37
C ALA A 63 -12.64 -2.44 10.77
N SER A 64 -13.81 -3.08 10.82
CA SER A 64 -14.01 -4.42 10.27
C SER A 64 -13.85 -4.48 8.74
N GLU A 65 -14.24 -3.42 8.02
CA GLU A 65 -14.02 -3.33 6.58
C GLU A 65 -12.54 -3.12 6.24
N ILE A 66 -11.82 -2.33 7.05
CA ILE A 66 -10.37 -2.17 6.91
C ILE A 66 -9.66 -3.50 7.19
N ASP A 67 -10.07 -4.25 8.21
CA ASP A 67 -9.54 -5.59 8.51
C ASP A 67 -9.74 -6.56 7.34
N ALA A 68 -10.94 -6.57 6.75
CA ALA A 68 -11.24 -7.40 5.58
C ALA A 68 -10.40 -6.98 4.36
N LEU A 69 -10.20 -5.68 4.15
CA LEU A 69 -9.35 -5.14 3.09
C LEU A 69 -7.88 -5.54 3.31
N VAL A 70 -7.36 -5.40 4.52
CA VAL A 70 -6.00 -5.82 4.88
C VAL A 70 -5.84 -7.32 4.63
N ALA A 71 -6.80 -8.14 5.06
CA ALA A 71 -6.78 -9.57 4.81
C ALA A 71 -6.70 -9.88 3.31
N TYR A 72 -7.51 -9.20 2.49
CA TYR A 72 -7.48 -9.34 1.04
C TYR A 72 -6.15 -8.90 0.43
N LEU A 73 -5.59 -7.75 0.82
CA LEU A 73 -4.30 -7.28 0.32
C LEU A 73 -3.16 -8.25 0.61
N PHE A 74 -3.24 -9.02 1.71
CA PHE A 74 -2.28 -10.07 2.03
C PHE A 74 -2.45 -11.34 1.21
N THR A 75 -3.61 -11.56 0.58
CA THR A 75 -3.78 -12.66 -0.40
C THR A 75 -3.31 -12.27 -1.79
N LEU A 76 -3.12 -10.98 -2.06
CA LEU A 76 -2.57 -10.46 -3.31
C LEU A 76 -1.05 -10.68 -3.37
N GLY A 77 -0.63 -11.95 -3.48
CA GLY A 77 0.71 -12.31 -3.94
C GLY A 77 0.85 -12.12 -5.45
N PRO A 78 2.08 -12.14 -6.00
CA PRO A 78 2.27 -12.17 -7.43
C PRO A 78 1.56 -13.40 -8.02
N LYS A 79 0.55 -13.18 -8.88
CA LYS A 79 -0.05 -14.24 -9.69
C LYS A 79 1.04 -14.79 -10.62
N GLY A 80 1.70 -15.86 -10.17
CA GLY A 80 2.86 -16.43 -10.84
C GLY A 80 3.68 -17.43 -10.01
N GLY A 81 3.44 -17.55 -8.70
CA GLY A 81 3.90 -18.72 -7.96
C GLY A 81 3.07 -19.93 -8.37
N LYS A 82 3.68 -20.91 -9.08
CA LYS A 82 3.10 -22.26 -9.19
C LYS A 82 2.69 -22.72 -7.78
N PRO A 83 1.59 -23.47 -7.61
CA PRO A 83 1.38 -24.19 -6.36
C PRO A 83 2.66 -25.01 -6.08
N SER A 84 3.28 -24.82 -4.91
CA SER A 84 4.34 -25.73 -4.50
C SER A 84 3.73 -27.11 -4.41
N ALA A 85 4.42 -28.12 -4.92
CA ALA A 85 3.92 -29.49 -5.03
C ALA A 85 3.77 -30.21 -3.68
N ASP A 86 3.80 -29.47 -2.57
CA ASP A 86 3.73 -29.98 -1.19
C ASP A 86 2.32 -29.79 -0.57
N ASP A 87 1.36 -29.23 -1.31
CA ASP A 87 -0.04 -29.05 -0.89
C ASP A 87 -1.00 -30.16 -1.40
N PHE A 88 -0.47 -31.30 -1.89
CA PHE A 88 -1.25 -32.51 -2.19
C PHE A 88 -0.52 -33.80 -1.81
#